data_AF-A0A941SBU8-F1
#
_entry.id   AF-A0A941SBU8-F1
#
_cell.length_a   1.000
_cell.length_b   1.000
_cell.length_c   1.000
_cell.angle_alpha   90.00
_cell.angle_beta   90.00
_cell.angle_gamma   90.00
#
_symmetry.space_group_name_H-M   'P 1'
#
loop_
_entity.id
_entity.type
_entity.pdbx_description
1 polymer ?
#
loop_
_entity_poly.entity_id
_entity_poly.type
_entity_poly.pdbx_seq_one_letter_code
_entity_poly.pdbx_strand_id
1 'polypeptide(L)'
;MKLVHLLAGASILLLASIAQAKEMYTLEYANNSPIKSIPLQNATLVLEVYNYDYPDGYRRIKTNANKTFFLRNSEDFEIVGIIGEKKHNARCSGYGTTSNQTIKIRCEKF
;
A
#
# COMPACT_ATOMS: atom_id res chain seq x y z
N MET A 1 -51.87 0.19 -41.71
CA MET A 1 -50.53 -0.35 -42.04
C MET A 1 -49.73 0.80 -42.63
N LYS A 2 -48.59 1.28 -42.15
CA LYS A 2 -47.54 0.69 -41.30
C LYS A 2 -46.90 1.79 -40.44
N LEU A 3 -46.64 1.41 -39.19
CA LEU A 3 -45.65 1.98 -38.27
C LEU A 3 -44.37 2.40 -39.00
N VAL A 4 -43.86 3.61 -38.73
CA VAL A 4 -42.44 3.93 -38.91
C VAL A 4 -41.89 4.27 -37.54
N HIS A 5 -41.04 3.37 -37.06
CA HIS A 5 -40.50 3.30 -35.72
C HIS A 5 -39.56 4.47 -35.42
N LEU A 6 -39.73 5.03 -34.21
CA LEU A 6 -38.73 5.80 -33.48
C LEU A 6 -37.38 5.04 -33.51
N LEU A 7 -36.41 5.57 -34.24
CA LEU A 7 -35.00 5.26 -34.04
C LEU A 7 -34.52 6.02 -32.81
N ALA A 8 -34.81 5.47 -31.63
CA ALA A 8 -34.14 5.85 -30.40
C ALA A 8 -32.69 5.38 -30.50
N GLY A 9 -31.79 6.31 -30.84
CA GLY A 9 -30.35 6.09 -30.83
C GLY A 9 -29.93 5.71 -29.42
N ALA A 10 -29.55 4.45 -29.23
CA ALA A 10 -28.98 3.95 -27.99
C ALA A 10 -27.59 4.58 -27.81
N SER A 11 -27.54 5.75 -27.17
CA SER A 11 -26.31 6.32 -26.65
C SER A 11 -25.85 5.45 -25.48
N ILE A 12 -24.99 4.46 -25.76
CA ILE A 12 -24.28 3.72 -24.73
C ILE A 12 -23.26 4.70 -24.12
N LEU A 13 -23.67 5.35 -23.03
CA LEU A 13 -22.76 6.06 -22.13
C LEU A 13 -21.84 5.02 -21.48
N LEU A 14 -20.71 4.74 -22.12
CA LEU A 14 -19.59 4.05 -21.49
C LEU A 14 -19.02 4.97 -20.39
N LEU A 15 -19.61 4.89 -19.21
CA LEU A 15 -18.96 5.29 -17.97
C LEU A 15 -17.82 4.29 -17.73
N ALA A 16 -16.67 4.53 -18.36
CA ALA A 16 -15.43 3.84 -18.00
C ALA A 16 -15.08 4.28 -16.57
N SER A 17 -15.48 3.48 -15.58
CA SER A 17 -14.96 3.61 -14.24
C SER A 17 -13.46 3.32 -14.33
N ILE A 18 -12.65 4.36 -14.13
CA ILE A 18 -11.19 4.23 -14.07
C ILE A 18 -10.90 3.52 -12.74
N ALA A 19 -10.97 2.19 -12.74
CA ALA A 19 -10.55 1.37 -11.62
C ALA A 19 -9.05 1.62 -11.43
N GLN A 20 -8.68 2.42 -10.45
CA GLN A 20 -7.28 2.66 -10.13
C GLN A 20 -6.66 1.31 -9.72
N ALA A 21 -5.64 0.87 -10.47
CA ALA A 21 -4.93 -0.36 -10.18
C ALA A 21 -4.32 -0.30 -8.78
N LYS A 22 -4.45 -1.40 -8.03
CA LYS A 22 -3.83 -1.57 -6.72
C LYS A 22 -2.68 -2.56 -6.83
N GLU A 23 -1.55 -2.20 -6.25
CA GLU A 23 -0.39 -3.07 -6.09
C GLU A 23 -0.40 -3.70 -4.71
N MET A 24 -0.03 -4.98 -4.65
CA MET A 24 0.12 -5.73 -3.41
C MET A 24 1.58 -5.74 -2.98
N TYR A 25 1.81 -5.43 -1.71
CA TYR A 25 3.12 -5.48 -1.08
C TYR A 25 3.11 -6.49 0.06
N THR A 26 4.19 -7.25 0.21
CA THR A 26 4.41 -8.24 1.26
C THR A 26 5.52 -7.77 2.19
N LEU A 27 5.34 -7.90 3.49
CA LEU A 27 6.36 -7.56 4.48
C LEU A 27 7.13 -8.78 4.96
N GLU A 28 8.45 -8.63 5.03
CA GLU A 28 9.36 -9.58 5.66
C GLU A 28 10.40 -8.85 6.50
N TYR A 29 10.94 -9.51 7.52
CA TYR A 29 12.08 -8.96 8.23
C TYR A 29 13.35 -9.05 7.37
N ALA A 30 14.16 -8.00 7.42
CA ALA A 30 15.54 -8.06 6.96
C ALA A 30 16.30 -9.11 7.79
N ASN A 31 17.20 -9.87 7.15
CA ASN A 31 17.94 -10.95 7.80
C ASN A 31 18.70 -10.45 9.04
N ASN A 32 19.30 -9.27 8.92
CA ASN A 32 20.08 -8.58 9.95
C ASN A 32 19.26 -7.70 10.90
N SER A 33 17.92 -7.79 10.90
CA SER A 33 17.09 -7.06 11.87
C SER A 33 17.32 -7.62 13.28
N PRO A 34 17.87 -6.84 14.24
CA PRO A 34 18.14 -7.33 15.60
C PRO A 34 16.85 -7.59 16.39
N ILE A 35 15.74 -6.92 16.03
CA ILE A 35 14.43 -7.13 16.64
C ILE A 35 13.47 -7.71 15.59
N LYS A 36 12.80 -8.81 15.94
CA LYS A 36 11.78 -9.49 15.09
C LYS A 36 10.49 -9.83 15.86
N SER A 37 10.37 -9.31 17.09
CA SER A 37 9.25 -9.61 18.01
C SER A 37 7.98 -8.81 17.71
N ILE A 38 8.06 -7.76 16.89
CA ILE A 38 6.89 -7.00 16.46
C ILE A 38 6.14 -7.82 15.40
N PRO A 39 4.84 -8.13 15.57
CA PRO A 39 4.11 -8.87 14.55
C PRO A 39 3.93 -8.00 13.30
N LEU A 40 4.20 -8.58 12.12
CA LEU A 40 3.94 -7.94 10.83
C LEU A 40 2.53 -8.23 10.31
N GLN A 41 1.83 -9.22 10.88
CA GLN A 41 0.45 -9.56 10.58
C GLN A 41 -0.51 -8.59 11.28
N ASN A 42 -1.55 -8.13 10.59
CA ASN A 42 -2.54 -7.18 11.12
C ASN A 42 -1.93 -5.90 11.73
N ALA A 43 -0.69 -5.59 11.37
CA ALA A 43 0.08 -4.48 11.86
C ALA A 43 -0.41 -3.18 11.21
N THR A 44 -0.43 -2.09 11.97
CA THR A 44 -0.67 -0.76 11.41
C THR A 44 0.67 -0.12 11.11
N LEU A 45 0.96 0.06 9.83
CA LEU A 45 2.16 0.70 9.33
C LEU A 45 1.91 2.21 9.21
N VAL A 46 2.97 2.99 9.39
CA VAL A 46 3.01 4.41 9.03
C VAL A 46 3.92 4.53 7.82
N LEU A 47 3.34 4.97 6.70
CA LEU A 47 4.04 5.19 5.44
C LEU A 47 4.22 6.68 5.23
N GLU A 48 5.42 7.08 4.83
CA GLU A 48 5.68 8.35 4.16
C GLU A 48 5.60 8.08 2.65
N VAL A 49 4.78 8.85 1.96
CA VAL A 49 4.51 8.71 0.52
C VAL A 49 5.22 9.82 -0.22
N TYR A 50 5.85 9.49 -1.34
CA TYR A 50 6.62 10.41 -2.16
C TYR A 50 5.95 10.62 -3.52
N ASN A 51 6.03 11.85 -4.01
CA ASN A 51 5.64 12.25 -5.35
C ASN A 51 6.84 12.91 -6.04
N TYR A 52 7.43 12.25 -7.05
CA TYR A 52 8.68 12.67 -7.70
C TYR A 52 9.79 13.02 -6.68
N ASP A 53 10.08 12.11 -5.74
CA ASP A 53 11.06 12.26 -4.65
C ASP A 53 10.73 13.29 -3.55
N TYR A 54 9.61 14.01 -3.65
CA TYR A 54 9.15 14.94 -2.60
C TYR A 54 8.13 14.27 -1.67
N PRO A 55 8.27 14.41 -0.34
CA PRO A 55 7.31 13.85 0.60
C PRO A 55 5.94 14.55 0.45
N ASP A 56 4.93 13.78 0.07
CA ASP A 56 3.55 14.23 -0.14
C ASP A 56 2.72 14.10 1.15
N GLY A 57 3.12 13.18 2.04
CA GLY A 57 2.56 13.08 3.38
C GLY A 57 2.56 11.68 3.94
N TYR A 58 1.86 11.50 5.07
CA TYR A 58 1.82 10.25 5.80
C TYR A 58 0.49 9.50 5.62
N ARG A 59 0.57 8.17 5.48
CA ARG A 59 -0.59 7.28 5.43
C ARG A 59 -0.47 6.18 6.47
N ARG A 60 -1.61 5.78 7.04
CA ARG A 60 -1.70 4.61 7.91
C ARG A 60 -2.39 3.49 7.16
N ILE A 61 -1.72 2.35 7.05
CA ILE A 61 -2.26 1.17 6.38
C ILE A 61 -2.13 -0.04 7.28
N LYS A 62 -3.10 -0.94 7.18
CA LYS A 62 -3.11 -2.19 7.95
C LYS A 62 -2.70 -3.34 7.05
N THR A 63 -1.74 -4.14 7.49
CA THR A 63 -1.45 -5.42 6.83
C THR A 63 -2.56 -6.43 7.14
N ASN A 64 -2.70 -7.46 6.33
CA ASN A 64 -3.58 -8.58 6.61
C ASN A 64 -2.85 -9.70 7.39
N ALA A 65 -3.52 -10.84 7.56
CA ALA A 65 -2.96 -12.02 8.21
C ALA A 65 -1.72 -12.61 7.51
N ASN A 66 -1.57 -12.36 6.20
CA ASN A 66 -0.46 -12.83 5.38
C ASN A 66 0.69 -11.81 5.30
N LYS A 67 0.67 -10.76 6.15
CA LYS A 67 1.65 -9.66 6.16
C LYS A 67 1.64 -8.84 4.86
N THR A 68 0.53 -8.84 4.12
CA THR A 68 0.41 -8.05 2.90
C THR A 68 -0.49 -6.84 3.06
N PHE A 69 -0.29 -5.81 2.25
CA PHE A 69 -1.14 -4.63 2.15
C PHE A 69 -1.22 -4.16 0.70
N PHE A 70 -2.14 -3.24 0.40
CA PHE A 70 -2.40 -2.76 -0.95
C PHE A 70 -2.28 -1.24 -1.04
N LEU A 71 -1.51 -0.74 -2.00
CA LEU A 71 -1.45 0.68 -2.35
C LEU A 71 -1.98 0.89 -3.76
N ARG A 72 -2.35 2.12 -4.10
CA ARG A 72 -2.71 2.48 -5.47
C ARG A 72 -1.40 2.68 -6.25
N ASN A 73 -1.32 2.18 -7.49
CA ASN A 73 -0.10 2.21 -8.30
C ASN A 73 0.47 3.64 -8.43
N SER A 74 1.81 3.74 -8.54
CA SER A 74 2.65 4.92 -8.84
C SER A 74 3.21 5.75 -7.68
N GLU A 75 3.06 5.32 -6.43
CA GLU A 75 3.62 6.04 -5.29
C GLU A 75 4.86 5.30 -4.75
N ASP A 76 6.02 5.94 -4.79
CA ASP A 76 7.16 5.50 -3.98
C ASP A 76 6.86 5.80 -2.52
N PHE A 77 7.30 4.93 -1.61
CA PHE A 77 6.98 5.09 -0.20
C PHE A 77 8.04 4.47 0.71
N GLU A 78 8.12 5.04 1.90
CA GLU A 78 8.91 4.50 3.00
C GLU A 78 7.98 4.14 4.15
N ILE A 79 8.12 2.94 4.69
CA ILE A 79 7.56 2.59 5.99
C ILE A 79 8.47 3.22 7.03
N VAL A 80 7.99 4.25 7.72
CA VAL A 80 8.74 5.01 8.72
C VAL A 80 8.46 4.54 10.15
N GLY A 81 7.54 3.60 10.32
CA GLY A 81 7.22 3.02 11.63
C GLY A 81 6.13 1.96 11.61
N ILE A 82 6.07 1.17 12.69
CA ILE A 82 4.98 0.24 12.98
C ILE A 82 4.34 0.62 14.31
N ILE A 83 3.03 0.86 14.31
CA ILE A 83 2.31 1.19 15.55
C ILE A 83 2.46 0.06 16.57
N GLY A 84 3.00 0.41 17.75
CA GLY A 84 3.28 -0.51 18.84
C GLY A 84 4.75 -0.84 19.04
N GLU A 85 5.64 -0.46 18.11
CA GLU A 85 7.08 -0.71 18.21
C GLU A 85 7.73 -0.17 19.50
N LYS A 86 7.20 0.94 20.04
CA LYS A 86 7.62 1.52 21.32
C LYS A 86 7.53 0.56 22.50
N LYS A 87 6.57 -0.37 22.50
CA LYS A 87 6.44 -1.39 23.56
C LYS A 87 7.58 -2.41 23.55
N HIS A 88 8.32 -2.49 22.44
CA HIS A 88 9.41 -3.43 22.23
C HIS A 88 10.78 -2.74 22.27
N ASN A 89 10.84 -1.48 22.69
CA ASN A 89 12.03 -0.65 22.61
C ASN A 89 12.67 -0.66 21.21
N ALA A 90 11.84 -0.61 20.17
CA ALA A 90 12.27 -0.71 18.79
C ALA A 90 11.80 0.48 17.92
N ARG A 91 12.58 0.77 16.88
CA ARG A 91 12.21 1.62 15.75
C ARG A 91 12.31 0.80 14.47
N CYS A 92 11.23 0.73 13.70
CA CYS A 92 11.15 -0.08 12.49
C CYS A 92 11.02 0.78 11.23
N SER A 93 11.74 0.42 10.18
CA SER A 93 11.56 1.04 8.87
C SER A 93 11.78 0.05 7.73
N GLY A 94 11.34 0.43 6.53
CA GLY A 94 11.58 -0.33 5.31
C GLY A 94 11.18 0.47 4.08
N TYR A 95 11.91 0.29 2.98
CA TYR A 95 11.66 1.03 1.74
C TYR A 95 10.94 0.15 0.72
N GLY A 96 9.89 0.69 0.09
CA GLY A 96 9.13 0.05 -0.96
C GLY A 96 9.26 0.80 -2.27
N THR A 97 9.56 0.08 -3.35
CA THR A 97 9.51 0.61 -4.71
C THR A 97 8.48 -0.16 -5.52
N THR A 98 7.96 0.47 -6.56
CA THR A 98 7.10 -0.18 -7.56
C THR A 98 7.76 -1.42 -8.22
N SER A 99 9.09 -1.49 -8.22
CA SER A 99 9.86 -2.62 -8.75
C SER A 99 10.00 -3.81 -7.80
N ASN A 100 9.72 -3.64 -6.51
CA ASN A 100 9.87 -4.71 -5.52
C ASN A 100 8.66 -4.80 -4.57
N GLN A 101 7.85 -5.83 -4.78
CA GLN A 101 6.64 -6.10 -4.00
C GLN A 101 6.95 -6.69 -2.62
N THR A 102 8.19 -7.12 -2.35
CA THR A 102 8.60 -7.62 -1.02
C THR A 102 9.44 -6.58 -0.30
N ILE A 103 8.90 -6.03 0.77
CA ILE A 103 9.55 -5.01 1.58
C ILE A 103 10.23 -5.64 2.79
N LYS A 104 11.52 -5.34 2.93
CA LYS A 104 12.33 -5.76 4.06
C LYS A 104 12.24 -4.73 5.18
N ILE A 105 11.62 -5.11 6.28
CA ILE A 105 11.54 -4.33 7.50
C ILE A 105 12.78 -4.58 8.34
N ARG A 106 13.47 -3.51 8.71
CA ARG A 106 14.54 -3.51 9.70
C ARG A 106 14.05 -2.82 10.95
N CYS A 107 14.15 -3.49 12.09
CA CYS A 107 13.83 -2.93 13.39
C CYS A 107 15.08 -2.89 14.26
N GLU A 108 15.41 -1.71 14.76
CA GLU A 108 16.57 -1.47 15.61
C GLU A 108 16.12 -1.14 17.02
N LYS A 109 16.97 -1.45 18.01
CA LYS A 109 16.69 -1.08 19.39
C LYS A 109 16.92 0.43 19.54
N PHE A 110 16.01 1.12 20.21
CA PHE A 110 16.23 2.50 20.64
C PHE A 110 16.73 2.56 22.09
#